data_AF-A0A495XEJ0-F1
#
_entry.id   AF-A0A495XEJ0-F1
#
_cell.length_a   1.000
_cell.length_b   1.000
_cell.length_c   1.000
_cell.angle_alpha   90.00
_cell.angle_beta   90.00
_cell.angle_gamma   90.00
#
_symmetry.space_group_name_H-M   'P 1'
#
loop_
_entity.id
_entity.type
_entity.pdbx_description
1 polymer ?
#
loop_
_entity_poly.entity_id
_entity_poly.type
_entity_poly.pdbx_seq_one_letter_code
_entity_poly.pdbx_strand_id
1 'polypeptide(L)'
;MTDPQRSPSENDQPFIPEGDPLDLPAGQLTTVDADTWYYFRAQFLTEDGTNAFGYFHPVGPNPSTSFWDYICMRTWLENACQFKLEDTDERGWSKWLIRADGNHLCLKATLWYYRASAYTTRFAIVDGLLYNDYKGGPAGAVWDQTLVSPAYYVGQNLGERYNLTQCQLIPVGAEAEAPTPAGAGAPGAVTPS
;
A
#
# COMPACT_ATOMS: atom_id res chain seq x y z
N MET A 1 -2.69 1.75 20.88
CA MET A 1 -2.92 0.30 21.05
C MET A 1 -2.94 -0.33 19.68
N THR A 2 -1.99 -1.20 19.37
CA THR A 2 -2.03 -2.13 18.21
C THR A 2 -3.15 -3.13 18.45
N ASP A 3 -4.09 -3.25 17.51
CA ASP A 3 -5.16 -4.27 17.58
C ASP A 3 -5.12 -5.13 16.32
N PRO A 4 -4.43 -6.28 16.36
CA PRO A 4 -4.33 -7.19 15.22
C PRO A 4 -5.63 -7.96 14.95
N GLN A 5 -6.65 -7.83 15.79
CA GLN A 5 -7.97 -8.44 15.60
C GLN A 5 -9.02 -7.46 15.07
N ARG A 6 -8.63 -6.20 14.83
CA ARG A 6 -9.50 -5.26 14.14
C ARG A 6 -9.79 -5.78 12.74
N SER A 7 -11.05 -5.77 12.34
CA SER A 7 -11.51 -6.10 10.98
C SER A 7 -12.09 -4.86 10.29
N PRO A 8 -12.04 -4.77 8.96
CA PRO A 8 -12.82 -3.79 8.20
C PRO A 8 -14.32 -3.93 8.51
N SER A 9 -15.05 -2.82 8.59
CA SER A 9 -16.46 -2.83 8.99
C SER A 9 -17.35 -1.97 8.09
N GLU A 10 -18.65 -2.28 8.11
CA GLU A 10 -19.70 -1.55 7.41
C GLU A 10 -20.01 -0.16 7.89
N ASN A 11 -19.73 0.06 9.14
CA ASN A 11 -20.01 1.31 9.79
C ASN A 11 -18.76 2.18 9.92
N ASP A 12 -17.66 1.79 9.26
CA ASP A 12 -16.40 2.54 9.29
C ASP A 12 -16.57 3.91 8.65
N GLN A 13 -16.52 4.91 9.51
CA GLN A 13 -16.58 6.31 9.13
C GLN A 13 -15.24 6.74 8.50
N PRO A 14 -15.26 7.75 7.62
CA PRO A 14 -14.04 8.42 7.18
C PRO A 14 -13.17 8.87 8.36
N PHE A 15 -11.85 8.83 8.21
CA PHE A 15 -10.98 9.54 9.13
C PHE A 15 -11.15 11.04 8.90
N ILE A 16 -11.44 11.78 9.96
CA ILE A 16 -11.49 13.24 9.94
C ILE A 16 -10.17 13.71 10.56
N PRO A 17 -9.26 14.32 9.77
CA PRO A 17 -8.02 14.84 10.31
C PRO A 17 -8.27 15.95 11.34
N GLU A 18 -7.56 15.89 12.45
CA GLU A 18 -7.57 16.91 13.49
C GLU A 18 -6.12 17.29 13.83
N GLY A 19 -5.86 18.59 13.95
CA GLY A 19 -4.53 19.14 14.22
C GLY A 19 -3.65 19.27 12.97
N ASP A 20 -2.37 19.60 13.19
CA ASP A 20 -1.37 19.66 12.12
C ASP A 20 -0.90 18.25 11.74
N PRO A 21 -0.54 18.01 10.46
CA PRO A 21 0.02 16.73 10.07
C PRO A 21 1.35 16.46 10.77
N LEU A 22 1.64 15.20 11.04
CA LEU A 22 2.87 14.72 11.63
C LEU A 22 4.09 15.08 10.76
N ASP A 23 5.24 15.23 11.41
CA ASP A 23 6.51 15.29 10.70
C ASP A 23 6.80 13.96 10.02
N LEU A 24 7.50 14.02 8.88
CA LEU A 24 8.01 12.80 8.27
C LEU A 24 9.00 12.11 9.21
N PRO A 25 8.98 10.77 9.27
CA PRO A 25 10.08 10.02 9.86
C PRO A 25 11.42 10.38 9.19
N ALA A 26 12.51 10.33 9.96
CA ALA A 26 13.84 10.46 9.40
C ALA A 26 14.13 9.30 8.43
N GLY A 27 14.76 9.59 7.29
CA GLY A 27 15.11 8.60 6.28
C GLY A 27 15.15 9.18 4.87
N GLN A 28 15.35 8.32 3.88
CA GLN A 28 15.31 8.69 2.47
C GLN A 28 13.86 8.68 1.96
N LEU A 29 13.35 9.85 1.58
CA LEU A 29 12.07 9.99 0.91
C LEU A 29 12.16 9.47 -0.54
N THR A 30 11.18 8.67 -0.97
CA THR A 30 11.04 8.28 -2.37
C THR A 30 10.76 9.50 -3.24
N THR A 31 11.65 9.76 -4.20
CA THR A 31 11.47 10.82 -5.19
C THR A 31 10.45 10.42 -6.25
N VAL A 32 9.61 11.36 -6.67
CA VAL A 32 8.57 11.13 -7.68
C VAL A 32 8.57 12.24 -8.73
N ASP A 33 8.25 11.85 -9.95
CA ASP A 33 7.86 12.74 -11.05
C ASP A 33 6.35 13.05 -10.96
N ALA A 34 6.01 14.34 -10.97
CA ALA A 34 4.65 14.84 -10.82
C ALA A 34 3.73 14.53 -12.02
N ASP A 35 4.26 14.22 -13.20
CA ASP A 35 3.48 13.89 -14.41
C ASP A 35 3.41 12.39 -14.70
N THR A 36 3.94 11.58 -13.78
CA THR A 36 3.98 10.14 -13.92
C THR A 36 2.89 9.46 -13.08
N TRP A 37 2.27 8.44 -13.67
CA TRP A 37 1.41 7.50 -12.95
C TRP A 37 2.24 6.33 -12.44
N TYR A 38 1.94 5.84 -11.25
CA TYR A 38 2.68 4.76 -10.60
C TYR A 38 1.78 3.63 -10.15
N TYR A 39 2.29 2.41 -10.19
CA TYR A 39 1.80 1.32 -9.35
C TYR A 39 2.50 1.37 -7.99
N PHE A 40 1.76 1.22 -6.90
CA PHE A 40 2.38 0.95 -5.61
C PHE A 40 2.70 -0.54 -5.50
N ARG A 41 3.96 -0.86 -5.19
CA ARG A 41 4.45 -2.22 -4.95
C ARG A 41 5.05 -2.32 -3.56
N ALA A 42 4.79 -3.39 -2.84
CA ALA A 42 5.42 -3.66 -1.55
C ALA A 42 5.55 -5.16 -1.29
N GLN A 43 6.46 -5.52 -0.40
CA GLN A 43 6.54 -6.84 0.22
C GLN A 43 5.61 -6.89 1.45
N PHE A 44 4.87 -8.00 1.60
CA PHE A 44 3.96 -8.23 2.72
C PHE A 44 3.99 -9.72 3.13
N LEU A 45 3.56 -9.99 4.38
CA LEU A 45 3.48 -11.34 4.94
C LEU A 45 2.16 -12.01 4.53
N THR A 46 2.25 -13.16 3.85
CA THR A 46 1.09 -13.98 3.48
C THR A 46 0.66 -14.91 4.62
N GLU A 47 -0.54 -15.51 4.52
CA GLU A 47 -1.07 -16.41 5.56
C GLU A 47 -0.19 -17.64 5.83
N ASP A 48 0.54 -18.12 4.82
CA ASP A 48 1.48 -19.24 4.94
C ASP A 48 2.80 -18.84 5.62
N GLY A 49 2.94 -17.58 6.03
CA GLY A 49 4.13 -17.04 6.69
C GLY A 49 5.27 -16.70 5.74
N THR A 50 5.05 -16.74 4.42
CA THR A 50 6.04 -16.32 3.43
C THR A 50 5.92 -14.83 3.12
N ASN A 51 7.00 -14.24 2.62
CA ASN A 51 6.97 -12.86 2.13
C ASN A 51 6.71 -12.87 0.63
N ALA A 52 5.68 -12.14 0.20
CA ALA A 52 5.34 -11.98 -1.21
C ALA A 52 5.37 -10.50 -1.60
N PHE A 53 5.66 -10.23 -2.88
CA PHE A 53 5.42 -8.91 -3.44
C PHE A 53 3.99 -8.81 -3.96
N GLY A 54 3.38 -7.66 -3.76
CA GLY A 54 2.08 -7.35 -4.30
C GLY A 54 1.92 -5.87 -4.60
N TYR A 55 0.73 -5.53 -5.07
CA TYR A 55 0.32 -4.21 -5.45
C TYR A 55 -0.94 -3.81 -4.70
N PHE A 56 -1.20 -2.50 -4.61
CA PHE A 56 -2.49 -2.01 -4.14
C PHE A 56 -3.59 -2.25 -5.16
N HIS A 57 -4.69 -2.81 -4.70
CA HIS A 57 -5.91 -3.04 -5.46
C HIS A 57 -7.11 -2.53 -4.69
N PRO A 58 -8.17 -2.10 -5.38
CA PRO A 58 -9.45 -1.98 -4.72
C PRO A 58 -9.98 -3.39 -4.40
N VAL A 59 -10.66 -3.53 -3.27
CA VAL A 59 -11.33 -4.80 -2.93
C VAL A 59 -12.39 -5.16 -3.96
N GLY A 60 -13.06 -4.16 -4.54
CA GLY A 60 -13.97 -4.35 -5.67
C GLY A 60 -14.12 -3.15 -6.59
N PRO A 61 -14.86 -3.32 -7.69
CA PRO A 61 -14.89 -2.36 -8.76
C PRO A 61 -15.61 -1.05 -8.39
N ASN A 62 -16.61 -1.08 -7.52
CA ASN A 62 -17.48 0.07 -7.27
C ASN A 62 -17.14 0.78 -5.94
N PRO A 63 -16.63 2.02 -5.95
CA PRO A 63 -16.35 2.77 -4.72
C PRO A 63 -17.61 3.26 -4.00
N SER A 64 -18.78 3.30 -4.67
CA SER A 64 -20.02 3.83 -4.09
C SER A 64 -20.81 2.82 -3.26
N THR A 65 -20.48 1.53 -3.37
CA THR A 65 -20.96 0.49 -2.47
C THR A 65 -20.01 0.40 -1.28
N SER A 66 -20.50 0.69 -0.07
CA SER A 66 -19.77 0.44 1.18
C SER A 66 -19.13 -0.96 1.12
N PHE A 67 -17.89 -1.11 1.63
CA PHE A 67 -17.01 -2.30 1.56
C PHE A 67 -16.08 -2.42 0.38
N TRP A 68 -16.49 -1.97 -0.80
CA TRP A 68 -15.67 -2.17 -1.99
C TRP A 68 -14.66 -1.04 -2.20
N ASP A 69 -14.75 0.00 -1.38
CA ASP A 69 -13.86 1.15 -1.33
C ASP A 69 -12.51 0.84 -0.65
N TYR A 70 -12.39 -0.24 0.13
CA TYR A 70 -11.13 -0.62 0.78
C TYR A 70 -9.99 -0.96 -0.21
N ILE A 71 -8.76 -0.76 0.25
CA ILE A 71 -7.52 -1.13 -0.45
C ILE A 71 -6.95 -2.42 0.15
N CYS A 72 -6.51 -3.31 -0.73
CA CYS A 72 -5.85 -4.56 -0.36
C CYS A 72 -4.57 -4.80 -1.16
N MET A 73 -3.72 -5.70 -0.66
CA MET A 73 -2.58 -6.25 -1.38
C MET A 73 -3.01 -7.46 -2.22
N ARG A 74 -2.61 -7.49 -3.49
CA ARG A 74 -2.72 -8.66 -4.37
C ARG A 74 -1.40 -8.90 -5.11
N THR A 75 -1.07 -10.16 -5.37
CA THR A 75 0.23 -10.55 -5.95
C THR A 75 0.34 -10.35 -7.46
N TRP A 76 -0.75 -9.95 -8.12
CA TRP A 76 -0.80 -9.68 -9.55
C TRP A 76 -0.96 -8.18 -9.82
N LEU A 77 -0.45 -7.75 -10.98
CA LEU A 77 -0.48 -6.35 -11.41
C LEU A 77 -1.79 -5.98 -12.12
N GLU A 78 -2.47 -6.95 -12.73
CA GLU A 78 -3.69 -6.71 -13.51
C GLU A 78 -4.78 -6.06 -12.65
N ASN A 79 -5.30 -4.91 -13.06
CA ASN A 79 -6.28 -4.11 -12.31
C ASN A 79 -5.76 -3.48 -11.00
N ALA A 80 -4.44 -3.46 -10.77
CA ALA A 80 -3.86 -2.69 -9.67
C ALA A 80 -4.18 -1.19 -9.80
N CYS A 81 -4.32 -0.52 -8.65
CA CYS A 81 -4.48 0.93 -8.62
C CYS A 81 -3.26 1.62 -9.25
N GLN A 82 -3.54 2.61 -10.10
CA GLN A 82 -2.56 3.53 -10.63
C GLN A 82 -2.72 4.87 -9.91
N PHE A 83 -1.63 5.38 -9.36
CA PHE A 83 -1.60 6.58 -8.54
C PHE A 83 -0.85 7.72 -9.22
N LYS A 84 -1.38 8.93 -9.14
CA LYS A 84 -0.64 10.16 -9.39
C LYS A 84 -0.44 10.87 -8.05
N LEU A 85 0.79 11.29 -7.76
CA LEU A 85 1.08 12.02 -6.53
C LEU A 85 0.86 13.51 -6.78
N GLU A 86 -0.04 14.10 -6.01
CA GLU A 86 -0.52 15.48 -6.15
C GLU A 86 -0.35 16.24 -4.84
N ASP A 87 -0.36 17.56 -4.90
CA ASP A 87 -0.29 18.45 -3.73
C ASP A 87 0.82 18.09 -2.73
N THR A 88 2.01 17.72 -3.24
CA THR A 88 3.16 17.38 -2.38
C THR A 88 3.58 18.61 -1.59
N ASP A 89 3.52 18.52 -0.26
CA ASP A 89 3.90 19.63 0.61
C ASP A 89 5.43 19.74 0.77
N GLU A 90 5.88 20.81 1.44
CA GLU A 90 7.30 21.09 1.67
C GLU A 90 8.00 20.00 2.50
N ARG A 91 7.23 19.20 3.26
CA ARG A 91 7.77 18.07 4.01
C ARG A 91 7.90 16.83 3.13
N GLY A 92 7.12 16.71 2.07
CA GLY A 92 7.12 15.56 1.16
C GLY A 92 5.89 14.66 1.28
N TRP A 93 4.86 15.10 2.01
CA TRP A 93 3.57 14.42 2.06
C TRP A 93 2.76 14.72 0.79
N SER A 94 2.25 13.71 0.11
CA SER A 94 1.47 13.88 -1.12
C SER A 94 0.07 13.28 -1.01
N LYS A 95 -0.91 13.85 -1.70
CA LYS A 95 -2.19 13.18 -1.99
C LYS A 95 -1.99 12.20 -3.13
N TRP A 96 -2.65 11.05 -3.09
CA TRP A 96 -2.47 10.01 -4.10
C TRP A 96 -3.78 9.81 -4.85
N LEU A 97 -3.89 10.40 -6.04
CA LEU A 97 -5.05 10.31 -6.91
C LEU A 97 -5.07 8.95 -7.62
N ILE A 98 -6.21 8.27 -7.61
CA ILE A 98 -6.43 6.96 -8.23
C ILE A 98 -7.02 7.15 -9.62
N ARG A 99 -6.33 6.66 -10.64
CA ARG A 99 -6.71 6.88 -12.05
C ARG A 99 -8.11 6.38 -12.41
N ALA A 100 -8.49 5.24 -11.86
CA ALA A 100 -9.66 4.48 -12.31
C ALA A 100 -10.98 5.20 -12.01
N ASP A 101 -11.06 5.93 -10.90
CA ASP A 101 -12.30 6.53 -10.41
C ASP A 101 -12.15 7.99 -9.97
N GLY A 102 -10.94 8.55 -9.99
CA GLY A 102 -10.67 9.93 -9.57
C GLY A 102 -10.77 10.15 -8.06
N ASN A 103 -10.90 9.07 -7.27
CA ASN A 103 -10.79 9.15 -5.81
C ASN A 103 -9.34 9.24 -5.40
N HIS A 104 -9.09 9.57 -4.14
CA HIS A 104 -7.77 9.51 -3.53
C HIS A 104 -7.65 8.28 -2.64
N LEU A 105 -6.41 7.82 -2.44
CA LEU A 105 -6.08 6.97 -1.30
C LEU A 105 -6.37 7.77 -0.01
N CYS A 106 -7.07 7.15 0.93
CA CYS A 106 -7.35 7.75 2.23
C CYS A 106 -7.47 6.68 3.33
N LEU A 107 -7.84 7.13 4.52
CA LEU A 107 -7.91 6.38 5.76
C LEU A 107 -9.32 6.44 6.36
N LYS A 108 -9.85 5.31 6.81
CA LYS A 108 -11.04 5.27 7.68
C LYS A 108 -10.65 5.66 9.11
N ALA A 109 -11.63 6.02 9.96
CA ALA A 109 -11.38 6.29 11.39
C ALA A 109 -10.75 5.08 12.12
N THR A 110 -11.05 3.88 11.62
CA THR A 110 -10.45 2.60 12.01
C THR A 110 -9.10 2.33 11.34
N LEU A 111 -8.46 3.32 10.72
CA LEU A 111 -7.12 3.26 10.13
C LEU A 111 -6.94 2.25 8.97
N TRP A 112 -8.03 1.82 8.35
CA TRP A 112 -8.01 1.05 7.11
C TRP A 112 -7.90 1.96 5.90
N TYR A 113 -7.16 1.51 4.88
CA TYR A 113 -6.97 2.28 3.66
C TYR A 113 -8.17 2.07 2.75
N TYR A 114 -8.64 3.15 2.14
CA TYR A 114 -9.80 3.13 1.26
C TYR A 114 -9.76 4.25 0.21
N ARG A 115 -10.70 4.23 -0.72
CA ARG A 115 -10.87 5.22 -1.79
C ARG A 115 -11.85 6.30 -1.36
N ALA A 116 -11.46 7.57 -1.42
CA ALA A 116 -12.31 8.68 -1.00
C ALA A 116 -12.10 9.95 -1.85
N SER A 117 -13.16 10.74 -2.02
CA SER A 117 -13.08 12.04 -2.72
C SER A 117 -13.02 13.26 -1.79
N ALA A 118 -13.63 13.20 -0.61
CA ALA A 118 -13.84 14.39 0.25
C ALA A 118 -12.86 14.52 1.42
N TYR A 119 -12.49 13.41 2.03
CA TYR A 119 -11.56 13.37 3.17
C TYR A 119 -10.25 12.89 2.59
N THR A 120 -9.28 13.78 2.38
CA THR A 120 -7.99 13.40 1.77
C THR A 120 -6.91 13.46 2.85
N THR A 121 -6.23 12.34 3.03
CA THR A 121 -5.00 12.27 3.81
C THR A 121 -3.82 12.18 2.85
N ARG A 122 -2.61 12.39 3.37
CA ARG A 122 -1.38 12.37 2.57
C ARG A 122 -0.49 11.22 2.97
N PHE A 123 0.33 10.79 2.03
CA PHE A 123 1.19 9.62 2.17
C PHE A 123 2.58 9.91 1.64
N ALA A 124 3.56 9.22 2.23
CA ALA A 124 4.95 9.28 1.84
C ALA A 124 5.59 7.91 2.02
N ILE A 125 6.55 7.57 1.15
CA ILE A 125 7.41 6.40 1.34
C ILE A 125 8.77 6.89 1.84
N VAL A 126 9.17 6.43 3.01
CA VAL A 126 10.47 6.75 3.63
C VAL A 126 11.17 5.43 3.94
N ASP A 127 12.40 5.25 3.44
CA ASP A 127 13.21 4.03 3.61
C ASP A 127 12.45 2.73 3.27
N GLY A 128 11.63 2.76 2.22
CA GLY A 128 10.85 1.60 1.78
C GLY A 128 9.69 1.22 2.70
N LEU A 129 9.24 2.14 3.57
CA LEU A 129 8.05 2.00 4.39
C LEU A 129 7.03 3.08 4.02
N LEU A 130 5.74 2.72 3.99
CA LEU A 130 4.66 3.65 3.64
C LEU A 130 4.07 4.28 4.90
N TYR A 131 3.97 5.60 4.96
CA TYR A 131 3.43 6.35 6.09
C TYR A 131 2.24 7.21 5.67
N ASN A 132 1.45 7.62 6.66
CA ASN A 132 0.35 8.59 6.54
C ASN A 132 0.59 9.79 7.45
N ASP A 133 0.13 10.95 7.01
CA ASP A 133 0.39 12.25 7.64
C ASP A 133 -0.32 12.48 8.99
N TYR A 134 -1.27 11.64 9.42
CA TYR A 134 -1.97 11.81 10.71
C TYR A 134 -1.83 10.63 11.68
N LYS A 135 -1.10 9.58 11.31
CA LYS A 135 -0.94 8.39 12.15
C LYS A 135 0.48 7.85 12.09
N GLY A 136 1.07 7.71 13.28
CA GLY A 136 2.40 7.18 13.46
C GLY A 136 2.51 5.70 13.09
N GLY A 137 3.68 5.33 12.57
CA GLY A 137 4.01 3.97 12.16
C GLY A 137 3.66 3.66 10.70
N PRO A 138 4.33 2.65 10.12
CA PRO A 138 4.13 2.30 8.71
C PRO A 138 2.78 1.58 8.49
N ALA A 139 2.34 1.59 7.24
CA ALA A 139 1.24 0.75 6.77
C ALA A 139 1.62 -0.74 6.86
N GLY A 140 0.62 -1.57 7.09
CA GLY A 140 0.72 -3.02 7.07
C GLY A 140 -0.41 -3.65 6.28
N ALA A 141 -0.31 -4.96 6.06
CA ALA A 141 -1.40 -5.75 5.49
C ALA A 141 -1.64 -7.02 6.28
N VAL A 142 -2.92 -7.36 6.49
CA VAL A 142 -3.34 -8.59 7.17
C VAL A 142 -4.45 -9.26 6.39
N TRP A 143 -4.44 -10.59 6.37
CA TRP A 143 -5.53 -11.35 5.78
C TRP A 143 -6.79 -11.26 6.64
N ASP A 144 -7.92 -10.99 5.99
CA ASP A 144 -9.24 -11.01 6.62
C ASP A 144 -10.29 -11.59 5.64
N GLN A 145 -11.32 -12.23 6.19
CA GLN A 145 -12.42 -12.88 5.47
C GLN A 145 -13.79 -12.59 6.10
N THR A 146 -13.87 -11.73 7.12
CA THR A 146 -14.98 -11.73 8.09
C THR A 146 -16.26 -11.06 7.57
N LEU A 147 -16.16 -10.13 6.61
CA LEU A 147 -17.33 -9.37 6.09
C LEU A 147 -17.31 -9.13 4.56
N VAL A 148 -16.24 -9.47 3.86
CA VAL A 148 -15.93 -9.03 2.48
C VAL A 148 -15.23 -10.13 1.69
N SER A 149 -14.93 -9.88 0.40
CA SER A 149 -14.12 -10.81 -0.40
C SER A 149 -12.75 -11.01 0.25
N PRO A 150 -12.32 -12.27 0.51
CA PRO A 150 -11.05 -12.52 1.20
C PRO A 150 -9.87 -11.81 0.52
N ALA A 151 -9.11 -11.06 1.31
CA ALA A 151 -8.00 -10.26 0.82
C ALA A 151 -7.01 -9.89 1.94
N TYR A 152 -5.84 -9.38 1.54
CA TYR A 152 -4.87 -8.79 2.46
C TYR A 152 -5.16 -7.29 2.63
N TYR A 153 -5.99 -6.94 3.60
CA TYR A 153 -6.44 -5.56 3.83
C TYR A 153 -5.30 -4.68 4.33
N VAL A 154 -5.19 -3.48 3.75
CA VAL A 154 -4.13 -2.52 4.08
C VAL A 154 -4.63 -1.52 5.10
N GLY A 155 -3.85 -1.31 6.16
CA GLY A 155 -4.16 -0.33 7.19
C GLY A 155 -2.93 0.02 8.02
N GLN A 156 -3.11 0.86 9.03
CA GLN A 156 -2.05 1.21 9.97
C GLN A 156 -2.24 0.56 11.33
N ASN A 157 -1.13 0.41 12.06
CA ASN A 157 -1.10 -0.07 13.44
C ASN A 157 -1.66 -1.51 13.60
N LEU A 158 -1.38 -2.35 12.60
CA LEU A 158 -1.75 -3.78 12.58
C LEU A 158 -0.75 -4.67 13.35
N GLY A 159 0.39 -4.11 13.76
CA GLY A 159 1.48 -4.80 14.42
C GLY A 159 2.69 -4.97 13.50
N GLU A 160 3.90 -4.86 14.06
CA GLU A 160 5.14 -4.74 13.29
C GLU A 160 5.39 -5.89 12.30
N ARG A 161 4.96 -7.11 12.65
CA ARG A 161 5.12 -8.29 11.78
C ARG A 161 4.35 -8.17 10.45
N TYR A 162 3.36 -7.29 10.39
CA TYR A 162 2.49 -7.10 9.23
C TYR A 162 2.85 -5.87 8.41
N ASN A 163 3.90 -5.15 8.80
CA ASN A 163 4.32 -3.94 8.09
C ASN A 163 4.62 -4.27 6.63
N LEU A 164 4.14 -3.40 5.74
CA LEU A 164 4.59 -3.38 4.36
C LEU A 164 6.05 -2.93 4.35
N THR A 165 6.88 -3.65 3.62
CA THR A 165 8.31 -3.35 3.48
C THR A 165 8.68 -3.27 2.01
N GLN A 166 9.85 -2.70 1.71
CA GLN A 166 10.32 -2.52 0.33
C GLN A 166 9.25 -1.83 -0.55
N CYS A 167 8.53 -0.87 0.04
CA CYS A 167 7.53 -0.06 -0.63
C CYS A 167 8.17 0.77 -1.73
N GLN A 168 7.59 0.71 -2.92
CA GLN A 168 8.11 1.34 -4.13
C GLN A 168 6.96 1.88 -4.98
N LEU A 169 7.25 2.95 -5.71
CA LEU A 169 6.40 3.47 -6.78
C LEU A 169 7.02 3.08 -8.12
N ILE A 170 6.33 2.23 -8.87
CA ILE A 170 6.78 1.70 -10.16
C ILE A 170 6.06 2.49 -11.27
N PRO A 171 6.77 3.23 -12.15
CA PRO A 171 6.13 3.98 -13.22
C PRO A 171 5.26 3.08 -14.10
N VAL A 172 4.04 3.52 -14.39
CA VAL A 172 3.14 2.84 -15.32
C VAL A 172 3.76 2.92 -16.72
N GLY A 173 3.98 1.76 -17.35
CA GLY A 173 4.62 1.67 -18.66
C GLY A 173 6.15 1.51 -18.61
N ALA A 174 6.77 1.55 -17.43
CA ALA A 174 8.07 0.92 -17.26
C ALA A 174 7.88 -0.60 -17.36
N GLU A 175 8.71 -1.29 -18.14
CA GLU A 175 8.76 -2.76 -18.08
C GLU A 175 9.09 -3.15 -16.65
N ALA A 176 8.15 -3.80 -15.96
CA ALA A 176 8.41 -4.33 -14.64
C ALA A 176 9.49 -5.40 -14.80
N GLU A 177 10.74 -5.08 -14.43
CA GLU A 177 11.81 -6.07 -14.39
C GLU A 177 11.32 -7.24 -13.53
N ALA A 178 11.10 -8.39 -14.17
CA ALA A 178 10.76 -9.60 -13.45
C ALA A 178 11.90 -9.88 -12.45
N PRO A 179 11.61 -10.25 -11.20
CA PRO A 179 12.66 -10.60 -10.25
C PRO A 179 13.51 -11.72 -10.86
N THR A 180 14.80 -11.46 -11.05
CA THR A 180 15.74 -12.48 -11.51
C THR A 180 15.67 -13.66 -10.55
N PRO A 181 15.34 -14.88 -11.02
CA PRO A 181 15.39 -16.04 -10.15
C PRO A 181 16.83 -16.16 -9.62
N ALA A 182 16.98 -16.19 -8.30
CA ALA A 182 18.26 -16.43 -7.66
C ALA A 182 18.91 -17.65 -8.31
N GLY A 183 20.08 -17.44 -8.93
CA GLY A 183 20.73 -18.43 -9.77
C GLY A 183 20.83 -19.77 -9.06
N ALA A 184 20.19 -20.79 -9.64
CA ALA A 184 20.52 -22.17 -9.35
C ALA A 184 22.02 -22.34 -9.61
N GLY A 185 22.77 -22.68 -8.57
CA GLY A 185 24.20 -22.97 -8.67
C GLY A 185 24.44 -23.98 -9.78
N ALA A 186 25.30 -23.62 -10.73
CA ALA A 186 25.70 -24.53 -11.80
C ALA A 186 26.31 -25.80 -11.18
N PRO A 187 25.87 -27.01 -11.57
CA PRO A 187 26.52 -28.24 -11.13
C PRO A 187 27.95 -28.28 -11.67
N GLY A 188 28.91 -28.55 -10.78
CA GLY A 188 30.33 -28.59 -11.08
C GLY A 188 30.66 -29.53 -12.24
N ALA A 189 31.50 -29.04 -13.16
CA ALA A 189 32.04 -29.83 -14.25
C ALA A 189 32.96 -30.93 -13.69
N VAL A 190 32.58 -32.20 -13.92
CA VAL A 190 33.46 -33.36 -13.72
C VAL A 190 34.29 -33.51 -14.99
N THR A 191 35.60 -33.26 -14.89
CA THR A 191 36.57 -33.62 -15.95
C THR A 191 36.85 -35.12 -15.92
N PRO A 192 36.72 -35.85 -17.04
CA PRO A 192 37.28 -37.19 -17.16
C PRO A 192 38.75 -37.14 -17.56
N SER A 193 39.51 -38.12 -17.04
CA SER A 193 40.94 -38.37 -17.23
C SER A 193 41.34 -38.73 -18.67
#